data_AF-A0A7M7L2B2-F1
#
_entry.id   AF-A0A7M7L2B2-F1
#
_cell.length_a   1.000
_cell.length_b   1.000
_cell.length_c   1.000
_cell.angle_alpha   90.00
_cell.angle_beta   90.00
_cell.angle_gamma   90.00
#
_symmetry.space_group_name_H-M   'P 1'
#
loop_
_entity.id
_entity.type
_entity.pdbx_description
1 polymer ?
#
loop_
_entity_poly.entity_id
_entity_poly.type
_entity_poly.pdbx_seq_one_letter_code
_entity_poly.pdbx_strand_id
1 'polypeptide(L)'
;MEDADRIIVEHLQQVRCNFEVKSLKDFEADKTLEAVIKLLKAIIPDFSAPTSVPHNMVAKYNIGMKLADAIVSLGFKGELGYQSFLYSNEVELRRIFSFLIEKLPKDEKASPVQTTGFTFKKAFASALRVELEKPWLPPYARSESVKRPFRPVSIDLTTDVVEIADRHTLIASILQANASLRAKISRPSHEEFSRIVEMVQEKKAASPSLQKEFPMAEDAREDVMEQEEPKAVEADVSALDELYAMEQRSVQLSEELEVADQEVEKMMNEMINAQVALEEFESVLEKERQSSKIRLKASELIDEHGPEGAVKFCTSYLENLQAKSSKLAMEWEEHRQPMIEKLRRLRQENSAKWSAQRNKRERIERLERQRQRMVQEYSLKKVLVKQLEAEWDKLSQKDANVTQCSQYLSRIHEIVASVARQREDIEKVLLENRKQQREMNLLSDRLERTFAAAEIFFNRQSAKIEDAKKVHQNITEIHRDCKSIFEAVESNGIIQREIRDLEERIDKEKESKVVENLARISADFNQMKMENDAIETELTKKGIIIAHI
;
A
#
# COMPACT_ATOMS: atom_id res chain seq x y z
N MET A 1 -6.73 -31.42 -0.79
CA MET A 1 -7.36 -31.03 -2.08
C MET A 1 -8.53 -30.10 -1.87
N GLU A 2 -9.34 -30.29 -0.83
CA GLU A 2 -10.48 -29.43 -0.49
C GLU A 2 -10.09 -28.02 0.00
N ASP A 3 -8.90 -27.83 0.58
CA ASP A 3 -8.50 -26.51 1.10
C ASP A 3 -8.27 -25.46 0.00
N ALA A 4 -7.70 -25.87 -1.13
CA ALA A 4 -7.53 -24.99 -2.30
C ALA A 4 -8.89 -24.56 -2.86
N ASP A 5 -9.88 -25.47 -2.82
CA ASP A 5 -11.24 -25.19 -3.27
C ASP A 5 -11.96 -24.22 -2.33
N ARG A 6 -11.77 -24.36 -1.01
CA ARG A 6 -12.28 -23.39 -0.02
C ARG A 6 -11.70 -22.01 -0.22
N ILE A 7 -10.39 -21.90 -0.45
CA ILE A 7 -9.73 -20.61 -0.71
C ILE A 7 -10.29 -19.97 -1.98
N ILE A 8 -10.47 -20.74 -3.05
CA ILE A 8 -11.05 -20.23 -4.30
C ILE A 8 -12.49 -19.75 -4.05
N VAL A 9 -13.32 -20.51 -3.34
CA VAL A 9 -14.71 -20.14 -3.02
C VAL A 9 -14.76 -18.87 -2.15
N GLU A 10 -13.89 -18.74 -1.15
CA GLU A 10 -13.80 -17.53 -0.31
C GLU A 10 -13.40 -16.29 -1.12
N HIS A 11 -12.45 -16.42 -2.05
CA HIS A 11 -12.05 -15.31 -2.94
C HIS A 11 -13.14 -14.95 -3.95
N LEU A 12 -13.88 -15.93 -4.47
CA LEU A 12 -15.03 -15.68 -5.33
C LEU A 12 -16.12 -14.89 -4.58
N GLN A 13 -16.39 -15.24 -3.31
CA GLN A 13 -17.34 -14.50 -2.46
C GLN A 13 -16.92 -13.04 -2.23
N GLN A 14 -15.61 -12.77 -2.08
CA GLN A 14 -15.08 -11.41 -1.93
C GLN A 14 -15.27 -10.54 -3.18
N VAL A 15 -15.25 -11.11 -4.38
CA VAL A 15 -15.43 -10.40 -5.67
C VAL A 15 -16.92 -10.13 -6.00
N ARG A 16 -17.81 -10.15 -4.99
CA ARG A 16 -19.28 -10.03 -5.14
C ARG A 16 -19.93 -11.11 -6.01
N CYS A 17 -19.35 -12.31 -6.04
CA CYS A 17 -20.04 -13.49 -6.56
C CYS A 17 -20.79 -14.17 -5.42
N ASN A 18 -22.05 -13.81 -5.18
CA ASN A 18 -22.92 -14.50 -4.21
C ASN A 18 -23.29 -15.90 -4.74
N PHE A 19 -22.43 -16.89 -4.51
CA PHE A 19 -22.73 -18.29 -4.76
C PHE A 19 -22.72 -19.05 -3.42
N GLU A 20 -23.87 -19.58 -3.01
CA GLU A 20 -24.02 -20.46 -1.83
C GLU A 20 -23.59 -21.88 -2.19
N VAL A 21 -22.30 -22.11 -2.45
CA VAL A 21 -21.81 -23.44 -2.84
C VAL A 21 -20.61 -23.83 -1.98
N LYS A 22 -20.66 -25.04 -1.39
CA LYS A 22 -19.67 -25.55 -0.43
C LYS A 22 -18.51 -26.32 -1.08
N SER A 23 -18.61 -26.66 -2.37
CA SER A 23 -17.58 -27.42 -3.11
C SER A 23 -17.58 -27.10 -4.60
N LEU A 24 -16.41 -27.16 -5.24
CA LEU A 24 -16.24 -26.98 -6.70
C LEU A 24 -16.95 -28.05 -7.56
N LYS A 25 -17.49 -29.10 -6.94
CA LYS A 25 -18.25 -30.18 -7.61
C LYS A 25 -19.68 -29.81 -7.99
N ASP A 26 -20.28 -28.87 -7.25
CA ASP A 26 -21.67 -28.44 -7.45
C ASP A 26 -21.77 -27.20 -8.37
N PHE A 27 -20.66 -26.82 -8.99
CA PHE A 27 -20.61 -25.73 -9.95
C PHE A 27 -21.21 -26.18 -11.28
N GLU A 28 -22.51 -25.93 -11.44
CA GLU A 28 -23.20 -26.07 -12.72
C GLU A 28 -22.59 -25.15 -13.79
N ALA A 29 -22.65 -25.58 -15.05
CA ALA A 29 -22.07 -24.87 -16.21
C ALA A 29 -22.48 -23.39 -16.32
N ASP A 30 -23.68 -23.04 -15.83
CA ASP A 30 -24.15 -21.65 -15.85
C ASP A 30 -23.46 -20.81 -14.77
N LYS A 31 -23.23 -21.39 -13.59
CA LYS A 31 -22.55 -20.72 -12.47
C LYS A 31 -21.04 -20.56 -12.75
N THR A 32 -20.41 -21.51 -13.44
CA THR A 32 -19.00 -21.40 -13.85
C THR A 32 -18.81 -20.27 -14.86
N LEU A 33 -19.66 -20.19 -15.89
CA LEU A 33 -19.65 -19.12 -16.88
C LEU A 33 -19.87 -17.75 -16.22
N GLU A 34 -20.85 -17.63 -15.34
CA GLU A 34 -21.14 -16.38 -14.63
C GLU A 34 -19.96 -15.93 -13.75
N ALA A 35 -19.35 -16.85 -13.01
CA ALA A 35 -18.19 -16.56 -12.17
C ALA A 35 -16.99 -16.07 -13.01
N VAL A 36 -16.70 -16.73 -14.12
CA VAL A 36 -15.60 -16.35 -15.02
C VAL A 36 -15.84 -14.99 -15.68
N ILE A 37 -17.08 -14.69 -16.10
CA ILE A 37 -17.45 -13.38 -16.65
C ILE A 37 -17.21 -12.27 -15.61
N LYS A 38 -17.61 -12.48 -14.36
CA LYS A 38 -17.41 -11.49 -13.28
C LYS A 38 -15.94 -11.27 -12.97
N LEU A 39 -15.13 -12.32 -12.92
CA LEU A 39 -13.68 -12.22 -12.72
C LEU A 39 -13.00 -11.49 -13.86
N LEU A 40 -13.35 -11.79 -15.11
CA LEU A 40 -12.75 -11.11 -16.27
C LEU A 40 -13.14 -9.65 -16.35
N LYS A 41 -14.38 -9.28 -15.99
CA LYS A 41 -14.79 -7.86 -15.87
C LYS A 41 -14.01 -7.10 -14.79
N ALA A 42 -13.62 -7.78 -13.70
CA ALA A 42 -12.80 -7.17 -12.66
C ALA A 42 -11.34 -6.97 -13.09
N ILE A 43 -10.84 -7.76 -14.03
CA ILE A 43 -9.47 -7.66 -14.56
C ILE A 43 -9.41 -6.71 -15.77
N ILE A 44 -10.40 -6.76 -16.65
CA ILE A 44 -10.49 -5.97 -17.89
C ILE A 44 -11.80 -5.15 -17.83
N PRO A 45 -11.74 -3.85 -17.49
CA PRO A 45 -12.94 -3.01 -17.36
C PRO A 45 -13.71 -2.80 -18.68
N ASP A 46 -13.05 -2.97 -19.83
CA ASP A 46 -13.65 -2.82 -21.18
C ASP A 46 -14.23 -4.13 -21.76
N PHE A 47 -14.26 -5.24 -21.00
CA PHE A 47 -14.71 -6.53 -21.51
C PHE A 47 -16.24 -6.57 -21.68
N SER A 48 -16.71 -6.49 -22.93
CA SER A 48 -18.13 -6.54 -23.29
C SER A 48 -18.68 -7.98 -23.34
N ALA A 49 -19.15 -8.47 -22.19
CA ALA A 49 -19.94 -9.70 -22.09
C ALA A 49 -21.29 -9.46 -21.40
N PRO A 50 -22.38 -10.13 -21.84
CA PRO A 50 -23.68 -10.06 -21.16
C PRO A 50 -23.55 -10.49 -19.69
N THR A 51 -24.21 -9.77 -18.79
CA THR A 51 -24.18 -10.06 -17.34
C THR A 51 -25.04 -11.27 -16.97
N SER A 52 -25.95 -11.71 -17.86
CA SER A 52 -26.80 -12.89 -17.68
C SER A 52 -26.34 -14.03 -18.59
N VAL A 53 -26.26 -15.24 -18.04
CA VAL A 53 -25.99 -16.46 -18.82
C VAL A 53 -27.18 -16.71 -19.76
N PRO A 54 -26.97 -16.80 -21.08
CA PRO A 54 -28.04 -17.09 -22.02
C PRO A 54 -28.50 -18.55 -21.90
N HIS A 55 -29.80 -18.79 -22.04
CA HIS A 55 -30.38 -20.13 -21.96
C HIS A 55 -30.04 -21.00 -23.20
N ASN A 56 -29.86 -20.36 -24.35
CA ASN A 56 -29.60 -21.00 -25.65
C ASN A 56 -28.14 -21.51 -25.79
N MET A 57 -27.96 -22.71 -26.34
CA MET A 57 -26.65 -23.37 -26.43
C MET A 57 -25.68 -22.68 -27.39
N VAL A 58 -26.15 -22.12 -28.51
CA VAL A 58 -25.32 -21.35 -29.44
C VAL A 58 -24.75 -20.12 -28.75
N ALA A 59 -25.55 -19.45 -27.92
CA ALA A 59 -25.13 -18.30 -27.16
C ALA A 59 -24.12 -18.68 -26.06
N LYS A 60 -24.30 -19.82 -25.38
CA LYS A 60 -23.32 -20.36 -24.41
C LYS A 60 -21.99 -20.73 -25.09
N TYR A 61 -22.03 -21.33 -26.28
CA TYR A 61 -20.84 -21.64 -27.07
C TYR A 61 -20.06 -20.38 -27.45
N ASN A 62 -20.74 -19.38 -28.03
CA ASN A 62 -20.10 -18.13 -28.44
C ASN A 62 -19.50 -17.37 -27.27
N ILE A 63 -20.16 -17.36 -26.11
CA ILE A 63 -19.61 -16.75 -24.89
C ILE A 63 -18.44 -17.56 -24.36
N GLY A 64 -18.56 -18.89 -24.27
CA GLY A 64 -17.48 -19.77 -23.82
C GLY A 64 -16.21 -19.62 -24.67
N MET A 65 -16.36 -19.46 -25.99
CA MET A 65 -15.24 -19.19 -26.90
C MET A 65 -14.61 -17.82 -26.64
N LYS A 66 -15.42 -16.76 -26.52
CA LYS A 66 -14.93 -15.41 -26.19
C LYS A 66 -14.20 -15.34 -24.84
N LEU A 67 -14.67 -16.10 -23.84
CA LEU A 67 -14.02 -16.20 -22.54
C LEU A 67 -12.69 -16.96 -22.63
N ALA A 68 -12.65 -18.06 -23.39
CA ALA A 68 -11.41 -18.80 -23.64
C ALA A 68 -10.36 -17.90 -24.30
N ASP A 69 -10.73 -17.19 -25.37
CA ASP A 69 -9.83 -16.27 -26.09
C ASP A 69 -9.31 -15.15 -25.17
N ALA A 70 -10.18 -14.57 -24.34
CA ALA A 70 -9.78 -13.56 -23.36
C ALA A 70 -8.78 -14.11 -22.33
N ILE A 71 -8.98 -15.31 -21.81
CA ILE A 71 -8.10 -15.93 -20.81
C ILE A 71 -6.76 -16.35 -21.44
N VAL A 72 -6.78 -16.84 -22.67
CA VAL A 72 -5.56 -17.13 -23.45
C VAL A 72 -4.78 -15.85 -23.71
N SER A 73 -5.46 -14.75 -24.07
CA SER A 73 -4.81 -13.44 -24.27
C SER A 73 -4.16 -12.88 -22.99
N LEU A 74 -4.68 -13.26 -21.80
CA LEU A 74 -4.09 -12.94 -20.50
C LEU A 74 -2.84 -13.79 -20.15
N GLY A 75 -2.50 -14.78 -20.99
CA GLY A 75 -1.29 -15.59 -20.86
C GLY A 75 -1.48 -16.91 -20.11
N PHE A 76 -2.68 -17.50 -20.13
CA PHE A 76 -2.93 -18.82 -19.56
C PHE A 76 -2.18 -19.91 -20.34
N LYS A 77 -1.45 -20.78 -19.62
CA LYS A 77 -0.64 -21.86 -20.21
C LYS A 77 -1.44 -23.16 -20.33
N GLY A 78 -2.44 -23.18 -21.20
CA GLY A 78 -3.24 -24.37 -21.51
C GLY A 78 -4.23 -24.13 -22.65
N GLU A 79 -4.62 -25.19 -23.34
CA GLU A 79 -5.68 -25.16 -24.35
C GLU A 79 -7.02 -24.98 -23.65
N LEU A 80 -7.63 -23.81 -23.79
CA LEU A 80 -8.96 -23.51 -23.29
C LEU A 80 -9.92 -23.43 -24.46
N GLY A 81 -11.06 -24.09 -24.31
CA GLY A 81 -12.18 -23.99 -25.24
C GLY A 81 -13.49 -23.82 -24.47
N TYR A 82 -14.60 -23.68 -25.20
CA TYR A 82 -15.93 -23.59 -24.58
C TYR A 82 -16.24 -24.80 -23.69
N GLN A 83 -15.72 -25.98 -24.05
CA GLN A 83 -15.88 -27.23 -23.32
C GLN A 83 -15.30 -27.16 -21.91
N SER A 84 -14.22 -26.40 -21.69
CA SER A 84 -13.61 -26.24 -20.37
C SER A 84 -14.55 -25.55 -19.36
N PHE A 85 -15.55 -24.81 -19.83
CA PHE A 85 -16.53 -24.11 -18.99
C PHE A 85 -17.89 -24.82 -18.91
N LEU A 86 -18.31 -25.48 -20.00
CA LEU A 86 -19.59 -26.20 -20.09
C LEU A 86 -19.49 -27.66 -19.60
N TYR A 87 -18.34 -28.29 -19.79
CA TYR A 87 -18.04 -29.69 -19.44
C TYR A 87 -16.85 -29.78 -18.50
N SER A 88 -16.84 -28.88 -17.54
CA SER A 88 -15.69 -28.62 -16.69
C SER A 88 -15.24 -29.82 -15.87
N ASN A 89 -13.93 -30.07 -15.89
CA ASN A 89 -13.25 -30.95 -14.96
C ASN A 89 -12.82 -30.15 -13.72
N GLU A 90 -12.97 -30.73 -12.51
CA GLU A 90 -12.59 -30.08 -11.23
C GLU A 90 -11.15 -29.57 -11.25
N VAL A 91 -10.24 -30.32 -11.88
CA VAL A 91 -8.83 -29.96 -12.00
C VAL A 91 -8.61 -28.76 -12.91
N GLU A 92 -9.36 -28.66 -14.00
CA GLU A 92 -9.28 -27.56 -14.97
C GLU A 92 -9.90 -26.29 -14.40
N LEU A 93 -11.06 -26.38 -13.76
CA LEU A 93 -11.68 -25.24 -13.06
C LEU A 93 -10.76 -24.67 -12.00
N ARG A 94 -10.11 -25.53 -11.19
CA ARG A 94 -9.17 -25.07 -10.17
C ARG A 94 -8.01 -24.30 -10.79
N ARG A 95 -7.47 -24.76 -11.92
CA ARG A 95 -6.38 -24.08 -12.63
C ARG A 95 -6.81 -22.73 -13.19
N ILE A 96 -7.99 -22.68 -13.81
CA ILE A 96 -8.56 -21.46 -14.39
C ILE A 96 -8.84 -20.43 -13.29
N PHE A 97 -9.56 -20.80 -12.22
CA PHE A 97 -9.88 -19.88 -11.13
C PHE A 97 -8.65 -19.43 -10.36
N SER A 98 -7.69 -20.31 -10.09
CA SER A 98 -6.43 -19.92 -9.44
C SER A 98 -5.66 -18.89 -10.28
N PHE A 99 -5.60 -19.08 -11.60
CA PHE A 99 -4.95 -18.14 -12.50
C PHE A 99 -5.67 -16.79 -12.55
N LEU A 100 -7.00 -16.80 -12.67
CA LEU A 100 -7.79 -15.57 -12.70
C LEU A 100 -7.68 -14.79 -11.38
N ILE A 101 -7.73 -15.49 -10.23
CA ILE A 101 -7.58 -14.87 -8.91
C ILE A 101 -6.18 -14.25 -8.74
N GLU A 102 -5.14 -14.89 -9.27
CA GLU A 102 -3.78 -14.33 -9.23
C GLU A 102 -3.64 -13.03 -10.05
N LYS A 103 -4.46 -12.90 -11.10
CA LYS A 103 -4.48 -11.75 -12.03
C LYS A 103 -5.46 -10.65 -11.66
N LEU A 104 -6.27 -10.83 -10.62
CA LEU A 104 -7.09 -9.74 -10.08
C LEU A 104 -6.17 -8.58 -9.62
N PRO A 105 -6.56 -7.32 -9.87
CA PRO A 105 -5.88 -6.19 -9.26
C PRO A 105 -5.94 -6.39 -7.75
N LYS A 106 -4.78 -6.69 -7.14
CA LYS A 106 -4.69 -6.88 -5.69
C LYS A 106 -5.06 -5.55 -5.08
N ASP A 107 -6.26 -5.47 -4.50
CA ASP A 107 -6.68 -4.34 -3.69
C ASP A 107 -5.52 -4.00 -2.76
N GLU A 108 -4.96 -2.82 -2.98
CA GLU A 108 -4.04 -2.23 -2.04
C GLU A 108 -4.72 -2.30 -0.68
N LYS A 109 -4.12 -3.14 0.18
CA LYS A 109 -4.30 -3.19 1.63
C LYS A 109 -5.34 -2.20 2.10
N ALA A 110 -6.52 -2.73 2.45
CA ALA A 110 -7.54 -2.07 3.23
C ALA A 110 -6.92 -0.94 4.06
N SER A 111 -7.08 0.29 3.55
CA SER A 111 -6.75 1.46 4.34
C SER A 111 -7.63 1.39 5.58
N PRO A 112 -7.08 1.49 6.80
CA PRO A 112 -7.93 1.53 7.97
C PRO A 112 -8.72 2.84 7.87
N VAL A 113 -10.05 2.68 7.86
CA VAL A 113 -11.06 3.63 8.35
C VAL A 113 -10.42 4.95 8.81
N GLN A 114 -10.54 5.97 7.96
CA GLN A 114 -10.19 7.34 8.32
C GLN A 114 -11.06 7.75 9.50
N THR A 115 -10.51 7.63 10.69
CA THR A 115 -10.99 8.35 11.86
C THR A 115 -10.65 9.82 11.65
N THR A 116 -11.67 10.66 11.61
CA THR A 116 -11.65 12.13 11.52
C THR A 116 -10.77 12.84 12.56
N GLY A 117 -10.10 12.10 13.46
CA GLY A 117 -9.16 12.61 14.44
C GLY A 117 -7.72 12.82 13.95
N PHE A 118 -7.29 12.18 12.84
CA PHE A 118 -5.90 12.34 12.37
C PHE A 118 -5.66 13.68 11.65
N THR A 119 -6.69 14.22 11.00
CA THR A 119 -6.66 15.54 10.37
C THR A 119 -6.62 16.65 11.40
N PHE A 120 -7.43 16.58 12.46
CA PHE A 120 -7.39 17.56 13.56
C PHE A 120 -6.05 17.52 14.30
N LYS A 121 -5.52 16.34 14.65
CA LYS A 121 -4.21 16.25 15.32
C LYS A 121 -3.07 16.82 14.47
N LYS A 122 -3.12 16.60 13.15
CA LYS A 122 -2.12 17.14 12.21
C LYS A 122 -2.28 18.65 12.01
N ALA A 123 -3.50 19.16 11.88
CA ALA A 123 -3.82 20.58 11.75
C ALA A 123 -3.51 21.37 13.04
N PHE A 124 -3.84 20.80 14.20
CA PHE A 124 -3.52 21.34 15.52
C PHE A 124 -2.01 21.35 15.77
N ALA A 125 -1.30 20.27 15.41
CA ALA A 125 0.15 20.22 15.51
C ALA A 125 0.86 21.19 14.55
N SER A 126 0.32 21.45 13.36
CA SER A 126 0.83 22.50 12.48
C SER A 126 0.54 23.89 13.01
N ALA A 127 -0.67 24.15 13.53
CA ALA A 127 -1.03 25.45 14.13
C ALA A 127 -0.16 25.76 15.37
N LEU A 128 0.07 24.77 16.24
CA LEU A 128 0.98 24.90 17.37
C LEU A 128 2.43 25.13 16.94
N ARG A 129 2.91 24.48 15.87
CA ARG A 129 4.25 24.75 15.35
C ARG A 129 4.39 26.19 14.86
N VAL A 130 3.39 26.69 14.12
CA VAL A 130 3.38 28.08 13.64
C VAL A 130 3.35 29.07 14.80
N GLU A 131 2.56 28.80 15.86
CA GLU A 131 2.53 29.63 17.08
C GLU A 131 3.84 29.57 17.88
N LEU A 132 4.48 28.40 17.97
CA LEU A 132 5.75 28.22 18.69
C LEU A 132 6.96 28.77 17.93
N GLU A 133 6.86 28.93 16.61
CA GLU A 133 7.89 29.59 15.79
C GLU A 133 7.82 31.12 15.86
N LYS A 134 6.72 31.70 16.38
CA LYS A 134 6.66 33.14 16.65
C LYS A 134 7.56 33.48 17.85
N PRO A 135 8.36 34.56 17.79
CA PRO A 135 9.14 35.01 18.94
C PRO A 135 8.18 35.35 20.09
N TRP A 136 8.45 34.81 21.28
CA TRP A 136 7.63 35.09 22.44
C TRP A 136 7.72 36.59 22.78
N LEU A 137 6.63 37.31 22.51
CA LEU A 137 6.46 38.70 22.91
C LEU A 137 5.63 38.75 24.20
N PRO A 138 6.08 39.51 25.22
CA PRO A 138 5.29 39.81 26.40
C PRO A 138 3.91 40.39 26.03
N PRO A 139 2.87 40.19 26.86
CA PRO A 139 1.49 40.57 26.54
C PRO A 139 1.32 42.05 26.15
N TYR A 140 2.16 42.94 26.68
CA TYR A 140 2.15 44.37 26.39
C TYR A 140 2.67 44.73 24.99
N ALA A 141 3.36 43.82 24.30
CA ALA A 141 3.98 44.04 22.99
C ALA A 141 3.25 43.33 21.83
N ARG A 142 2.07 42.72 22.09
CA ARG A 142 1.22 42.11 21.06
C ARG A 142 0.17 43.12 20.62
N SER A 143 0.19 43.50 19.34
CA SER A 143 -0.69 44.51 18.74
C SER A 143 -2.19 44.19 18.86
N GLU A 144 -2.57 42.92 19.04
CA GLU A 144 -3.97 42.48 19.21
C GLU A 144 -4.52 42.64 20.64
N SER A 145 -3.71 43.07 21.62
CA SER A 145 -4.12 43.17 23.04
C SER A 145 -4.62 44.55 23.47
N VAL A 146 -4.73 45.52 22.57
CA VAL A 146 -5.05 46.93 22.91
C VAL A 146 -6.52 47.15 23.32
N LYS A 147 -7.35 46.10 23.40
CA LYS A 147 -8.78 46.22 23.80
C LYS A 147 -9.05 46.05 25.31
N ARG A 148 -8.09 46.27 26.20
CA ARG A 148 -8.36 46.33 27.65
C ARG A 148 -7.92 47.67 28.23
N PRO A 149 -8.81 48.44 28.89
CA PRO A 149 -8.41 49.64 29.59
C PRO A 149 -7.45 49.25 30.72
N PHE A 150 -6.26 49.85 30.72
CA PHE A 150 -5.27 49.70 31.77
C PHE A 150 -5.87 50.16 33.11
N ARG A 151 -5.83 49.31 34.14
CA ARG A 151 -5.93 49.78 35.53
C ARG A 151 -4.50 50.08 35.97
N PRO A 152 -4.11 51.35 36.20
CA PRO A 152 -2.76 51.64 36.66
C PRO A 152 -2.64 51.09 38.08
N VAL A 153 -1.78 50.09 38.24
CA VAL A 153 -1.24 49.74 39.56
C VAL A 153 -0.23 50.83 39.86
N SER A 154 -0.58 51.74 40.76
CA SER A 154 0.36 52.66 41.38
C SER A 154 1.42 51.84 42.10
N ILE A 155 2.61 51.77 41.51
CA ILE A 155 3.80 51.31 42.21
C ILE A 155 4.37 52.55 42.86
N ASP A 156 4.30 52.62 44.19
CA ASP A 156 4.97 53.64 44.98
C ASP A 156 6.47 53.59 44.69
N LEU A 157 6.99 54.62 44.02
CA LEU A 157 8.43 54.81 43.81
C LEU A 157 9.05 55.29 45.13
N THR A 158 9.35 54.34 46.02
CA THR A 158 10.28 54.57 47.14
C THR A 158 11.30 53.45 47.17
N THR A 159 12.27 53.49 46.24
CA THR A 159 13.63 52.96 46.41
C THR A 159 14.45 53.27 45.17
N ASP A 160 15.44 54.14 45.36
CA ASP A 160 16.69 54.33 44.62
C ASP A 160 16.66 54.11 43.10
N VAL A 161 16.50 55.23 42.39
CA VAL A 161 16.89 55.36 40.98
C VAL A 161 18.40 55.18 40.90
N VAL A 162 18.86 53.96 40.64
CA VAL A 162 20.21 53.73 40.14
C VAL A 162 20.20 54.14 38.67
N GLU A 163 20.94 55.19 38.34
CA GLU A 163 21.20 55.61 36.96
C GLU A 163 21.78 54.43 36.16
N ILE A 164 20.97 53.85 35.27
CA ILE A 164 21.40 52.78 34.38
C ILE A 164 22.08 53.40 33.17
N ALA A 165 23.41 53.55 33.24
CA ALA A 165 24.21 54.16 32.19
C ALA A 165 24.61 53.20 31.04
N ASP A 166 24.26 51.91 31.08
CA ASP A 166 24.74 50.97 30.05
C ASP A 166 23.71 49.88 29.66
N ARG A 167 23.56 49.64 28.34
CA ARG A 167 22.63 48.65 27.76
C ARG A 167 23.00 47.22 28.16
N HIS A 168 24.28 46.97 28.45
CA HIS A 168 24.76 45.65 28.83
C HIS A 168 24.36 45.25 30.26
N THR A 169 24.27 46.20 31.20
CA THR A 169 23.82 45.96 32.58
C THR A 169 22.32 45.68 32.64
N LEU A 170 21.52 46.30 31.77
CA LEU A 170 20.08 46.05 31.67
C LEU A 170 19.79 44.63 31.15
N ILE A 171 20.53 44.18 30.13
CA ILE A 171 20.43 42.81 29.61
C ILE A 171 20.89 41.78 30.66
N ALA A 172 21.97 42.06 31.39
CA ALA A 172 22.45 41.18 32.45
C ALA A 172 21.43 41.04 33.59
N SER A 173 20.81 42.14 34.02
CA SER A 173 19.75 42.16 35.04
C SER A 173 18.50 41.37 34.59
N ILE A 174 18.07 41.55 33.34
CA ILE A 174 16.95 40.78 32.75
C ILE A 174 17.28 39.29 32.66
N LEU A 175 18.49 38.92 32.25
CA LEU A 175 18.91 37.52 32.19
C LEU A 175 19.00 36.89 33.59
N GLN A 176 19.43 37.63 34.59
CA GLN A 176 19.50 37.18 35.99
C GLN A 176 18.09 37.02 36.60
N ALA A 177 17.17 37.96 36.34
CA ALA A 177 15.77 37.84 36.73
C ALA A 177 15.08 36.65 36.05
N ASN A 178 15.36 36.43 34.76
CA ASN A 178 14.85 35.28 34.00
C ASN A 178 15.45 33.95 34.46
N ALA A 179 16.73 33.91 34.85
CA ALA A 179 17.35 32.72 35.44
C ALA A 179 16.71 32.39 36.80
N SER A 180 16.39 33.41 37.60
CA SER A 180 15.71 33.28 38.89
C SER A 180 14.28 32.74 38.74
N LEU A 181 13.55 33.21 37.73
CA LEU A 181 12.21 32.70 37.38
C LEU A 181 12.27 31.27 36.84
N ARG A 182 13.26 30.93 36.02
CA ARG A 182 13.48 29.55 35.53
C ARG A 182 13.87 28.59 36.64
N ALA A 183 14.64 29.04 37.64
CA ALA A 183 14.96 28.25 38.83
C ALA A 183 13.72 27.97 39.69
N LYS A 184 12.76 28.91 39.78
CA LYS A 184 11.46 28.71 40.44
C LYS A 184 10.54 27.76 39.67
N ILE A 185 10.57 27.77 38.34
CA ILE A 185 9.73 26.89 37.50
C ILE A 185 10.29 25.46 37.41
N SER A 186 11.61 25.27 37.57
CA SER A 186 12.25 23.96 37.39
C SER A 186 12.25 23.06 38.63
N ARG A 187 11.68 23.49 39.77
CA ARG A 187 11.43 22.64 40.93
C ARG A 187 10.06 22.94 41.54
N PRO A 188 8.96 22.41 40.99
CA PRO A 188 7.74 22.29 41.77
C PRO A 188 8.03 21.26 42.88
N SER A 189 7.91 21.66 44.14
CA SER A 189 7.85 20.68 45.23
C SER A 189 6.63 19.79 44.99
N HIS A 190 6.76 18.50 45.29
CA HIS A 190 5.70 17.50 45.10
C HIS A 190 4.37 17.87 45.80
N GLU A 191 4.42 18.77 46.79
CA GLU A 191 3.24 19.33 47.48
C GLU A 191 2.43 20.32 46.62
N GLU A 192 3.07 21.20 45.85
CA GLU A 192 2.34 22.18 45.03
C GLU A 192 1.66 21.52 43.83
N PHE A 193 2.31 20.49 43.26
CA PHE A 193 1.74 19.71 42.17
C PHE A 193 0.54 18.87 42.64
N SER A 194 0.57 18.36 43.87
CA SER A 194 -0.55 17.61 44.46
C SER A 194 -1.75 18.51 44.73
N ARG A 195 -1.54 19.74 45.23
CA ARG A 195 -2.61 20.74 45.42
C ARG A 195 -3.28 21.15 44.11
N ILE A 196 -2.52 21.29 43.02
CA ILE A 196 -3.07 21.62 41.70
C ILE A 196 -3.88 20.46 41.14
N VAL A 197 -3.46 19.21 41.36
CA VAL A 197 -4.20 18.00 40.95
C VAL A 197 -5.49 17.85 41.75
N GLU A 198 -5.46 18.12 43.07
CA GLU A 198 -6.65 18.12 43.93
C GLU A 198 -7.64 19.23 43.51
N MET A 199 -7.18 20.45 43.23
CA MET A 199 -8.04 21.54 42.73
C MET A 199 -8.68 21.23 41.36
N VAL A 200 -7.99 20.47 40.50
CA VAL A 200 -8.53 20.05 39.19
C VAL A 200 -9.54 18.91 39.36
N GLN A 201 -9.36 18.02 40.35
CA GLN A 201 -10.31 16.96 40.65
C GLN A 201 -11.58 17.51 41.33
N GLU A 202 -11.47 18.49 42.24
CA GLU A 202 -12.62 19.18 42.84
C GLU A 202 -13.43 19.97 41.81
N LYS A 203 -12.78 20.66 40.86
CA LYS A 203 -13.49 21.34 39.75
C LYS A 203 -14.13 20.39 38.74
N LYS A 204 -13.65 19.15 38.64
CA LYS A 204 -14.25 18.11 37.77
C LYS A 204 -15.44 17.43 38.43
N ALA A 205 -15.53 17.45 39.76
CA ALA A 205 -16.69 16.96 40.51
C ALA A 205 -17.85 17.98 40.59
N ALA A 206 -17.60 19.26 40.33
CA ALA A 206 -18.58 20.35 40.47
C ALA A 206 -19.34 20.73 39.16
N SER A 207 -19.17 19.99 38.06
CA SER A 207 -19.93 20.23 36.81
C SER A 207 -20.93 19.09 36.60
N PRO A 208 -22.25 19.35 36.63
CA PRO A 208 -23.25 18.33 36.39
C PRO A 208 -23.29 17.95 34.89
N SER A 209 -23.41 16.64 34.68
CA SER A 209 -23.51 15.92 33.43
C SER A 209 -24.70 16.38 32.59
N LEU A 210 -24.44 16.95 31.41
CA LEU A 210 -25.43 17.06 30.34
C LEU A 210 -25.32 15.82 29.45
N GLN A 211 -26.07 14.78 29.82
CA GLN A 211 -26.58 13.81 28.87
C GLN A 211 -27.97 14.26 28.45
N LYS A 212 -28.12 14.70 27.19
CA LYS A 212 -29.32 14.36 26.44
C LYS A 212 -28.99 14.28 24.95
N GLU A 213 -29.23 13.08 24.45
CA GLU A 213 -29.16 12.65 23.08
C GLU A 213 -30.18 13.41 22.22
N PHE A 214 -29.83 13.64 20.96
CA PHE A 214 -30.71 14.10 19.89
C PHE A 214 -31.82 13.07 19.61
N PRO A 215 -32.96 13.49 19.02
CA PRO A 215 -33.07 13.30 17.57
C PRO A 215 -33.75 14.44 16.79
N MET A 216 -33.29 14.58 15.55
CA MET A 216 -33.94 15.26 14.43
C MET A 216 -35.31 14.65 14.08
N ALA A 217 -36.22 15.49 13.57
CA ALA A 217 -37.02 15.28 12.34
C ALA A 217 -37.82 16.59 12.12
N GLU A 218 -37.63 17.31 11.02
CA GLU A 218 -38.27 17.08 9.71
C GLU A 218 -39.81 17.15 9.75
N ASP A 219 -40.28 18.32 9.27
CA ASP A 219 -41.39 18.56 8.36
C ASP A 219 -42.87 18.30 8.73
N ALA A 220 -43.66 19.27 8.26
CA ALA A 220 -45.04 19.23 7.80
C ALA A 220 -46.19 19.33 8.82
N ARG A 221 -46.79 20.53 8.81
CA ARG A 221 -48.20 20.83 8.47
C ARG A 221 -49.36 20.22 9.29
N GLU A 222 -50.28 21.14 9.60
CA GLU A 222 -51.74 21.01 9.61
C GLU A 222 -52.41 20.28 10.79
N ASP A 223 -52.89 21.13 11.71
CA ASP A 223 -54.29 21.27 12.15
C ASP A 223 -55.05 20.16 12.92
N VAL A 224 -55.94 20.69 13.78
CA VAL A 224 -57.12 20.10 14.46
C VAL A 224 -56.82 19.42 15.81
N MET A 225 -56.98 20.15 16.93
CA MET A 225 -58.19 20.32 17.76
C MET A 225 -58.74 19.02 18.39
N GLU A 226 -58.77 18.96 19.73
CA GLU A 226 -60.01 19.04 20.57
C GLU A 226 -59.65 18.96 22.07
N GLN A 227 -59.77 20.07 22.84
CA GLN A 227 -60.87 20.47 23.76
C GLN A 227 -60.66 19.94 25.21
N GLU A 228 -60.75 20.73 26.31
CA GLU A 228 -61.66 21.84 26.65
C GLU A 228 -60.98 23.02 27.42
N GLU A 229 -61.08 24.23 26.84
CA GLU A 229 -61.41 25.59 27.34
C GLU A 229 -61.09 26.13 28.78
N PRO A 230 -60.83 27.46 28.97
CA PRO A 230 -61.77 28.54 28.60
C PRO A 230 -61.19 29.90 28.10
N LYS A 231 -61.96 30.52 27.18
CA LYS A 231 -62.13 31.98 26.99
C LYS A 231 -60.95 32.85 26.47
N ALA A 232 -61.11 33.23 25.20
CA ALA A 232 -60.93 34.57 24.59
C ALA A 232 -59.77 35.50 25.05
N VAL A 233 -58.70 35.46 24.24
CA VAL A 233 -57.87 36.54 23.64
C VAL A 233 -58.19 38.01 23.95
N GLU A 234 -57.16 38.77 24.33
CA GLU A 234 -56.75 40.08 23.78
C GLU A 234 -55.29 40.39 24.16
N ALA A 235 -54.46 40.77 23.18
CA ALA A 235 -53.04 41.11 23.29
C ALA A 235 -52.85 42.63 23.13
N ASP A 236 -51.89 43.26 23.82
CA ASP A 236 -51.73 44.72 23.74
C ASP A 236 -50.26 45.18 23.51
N VAL A 237 -49.91 45.26 22.22
CA VAL A 237 -49.22 46.32 21.43
C VAL A 237 -48.08 47.16 22.06
N SER A 238 -48.06 47.45 23.36
CA SER A 238 -47.13 48.41 23.98
C SER A 238 -45.65 47.97 23.97
N ALA A 239 -45.38 46.66 24.09
CA ALA A 239 -44.00 46.15 24.19
C ALA A 239 -43.28 46.09 22.82
N LEU A 240 -44.05 46.04 21.72
CA LEU A 240 -43.49 46.01 20.36
C LEU A 240 -43.09 47.42 19.90
N ASP A 241 -43.88 48.44 20.27
CA ASP A 241 -43.59 49.85 19.99
C ASP A 241 -42.34 50.34 20.74
N GLU A 242 -42.13 49.90 21.99
CA GLU A 242 -40.92 50.22 22.76
C GLU A 242 -39.65 49.61 22.17
N LEU A 243 -39.73 48.38 21.66
CA LEU A 243 -38.62 47.72 20.96
C LEU A 243 -38.28 48.45 19.65
N TYR A 244 -39.29 48.86 18.88
CA TYR A 244 -39.09 49.60 17.64
C TYR A 244 -38.46 50.99 17.87
N ALA A 245 -38.88 51.69 18.93
CA ALA A 245 -38.28 52.97 19.32
C ALA A 245 -36.81 52.83 19.79
N MET A 246 -36.50 51.74 20.53
CA MET A 246 -35.12 51.42 20.91
C MET A 246 -34.25 51.10 19.69
N GLU A 247 -34.78 50.37 18.71
CA GLU A 247 -34.07 50.01 17.48
C GLU A 247 -33.75 51.26 16.64
N GLN A 248 -34.70 52.18 16.47
CA GLN A 248 -34.46 53.46 15.80
C GLN A 248 -33.40 54.31 16.51
N ARG A 249 -33.40 54.33 17.85
CA ARG A 249 -32.38 55.05 18.63
C ARG A 249 -31.00 54.41 18.50
N SER A 250 -30.93 53.07 18.40
CA SER A 250 -29.68 52.37 18.11
C SER A 250 -29.12 52.71 16.73
N VAL A 251 -30.00 52.86 15.73
CA VAL A 251 -29.58 53.29 14.38
C VAL A 251 -29.07 54.73 14.39
N GLN A 252 -29.77 55.65 15.05
CA GLN A 252 -29.32 57.06 15.18
C GLN A 252 -27.97 57.17 15.89
N LEU A 253 -27.78 56.42 16.99
CA LEU A 253 -26.50 56.40 17.70
C LEU A 253 -25.38 55.78 16.85
N SER A 254 -25.68 54.82 15.98
CA SER A 254 -24.71 54.26 15.05
C SER A 254 -24.26 55.27 14.01
N GLU A 255 -25.19 56.07 13.47
CA GLU A 255 -24.88 57.14 12.51
C GLU A 255 -24.04 58.25 13.15
N GLU A 256 -24.38 58.67 14.38
CA GLU A 256 -23.57 59.65 15.12
C GLU A 256 -22.16 59.13 15.42
N LEU A 257 -22.01 57.83 15.73
CA LEU A 257 -20.71 57.20 15.95
C LEU A 257 -19.87 57.20 14.67
N GLU A 258 -20.49 56.91 13.52
CA GLU A 258 -19.82 56.88 12.22
C GLU A 258 -19.32 58.28 11.81
N VAL A 259 -20.08 59.35 12.10
CA VAL A 259 -19.63 60.73 11.88
C VAL A 259 -18.46 61.08 12.80
N ALA A 260 -18.53 60.70 14.09
CA ALA A 260 -17.44 60.94 15.02
C ALA A 260 -16.16 60.18 14.64
N ASP A 261 -16.27 58.93 14.15
CA ASP A 261 -15.14 58.14 13.65
C ASP A 261 -14.47 58.83 12.44
N GLN A 262 -15.25 59.38 11.50
CA GLN A 262 -14.73 60.12 10.36
C GLN A 262 -13.99 61.41 10.76
N GLU A 263 -14.45 62.12 11.80
CA GLU A 263 -13.75 63.30 12.33
C GLU A 263 -12.45 62.93 13.02
N VAL A 264 -12.42 61.84 13.80
CA VAL A 264 -11.20 61.32 14.42
C VAL A 264 -10.18 60.91 13.36
N GLU A 265 -10.60 60.26 12.28
CA GLU A 265 -9.72 59.90 11.16
C GLU A 265 -9.11 61.14 10.48
N LYS A 266 -9.91 62.20 10.25
CA LYS A 266 -9.41 63.47 9.70
C LYS A 266 -8.36 64.10 10.60
N MET A 267 -8.65 64.22 11.90
CA MET A 267 -7.72 64.77 12.88
C MET A 267 -6.43 63.95 12.99
N MET A 268 -6.54 62.62 12.91
CA MET A 268 -5.37 61.73 12.94
C MET A 268 -4.49 61.93 11.71
N ASN A 269 -5.07 62.11 10.52
CA ASN A 269 -4.32 62.39 9.29
C ASN A 269 -3.62 63.75 9.34
N GLU A 270 -4.28 64.79 9.87
CA GLU A 270 -3.67 66.11 10.06
C GLU A 270 -2.50 66.06 11.06
N MET A 271 -2.66 65.31 12.15
CA MET A 271 -1.59 65.09 13.13
C MET A 271 -0.38 64.38 12.53
N ILE A 272 -0.60 63.32 11.72
CA ILE A 272 0.47 62.61 11.02
C ILE A 272 1.22 63.56 10.06
N ASN A 273 0.49 64.35 9.28
CA ASN A 273 1.09 65.31 8.33
C ASN A 273 1.91 66.38 9.06
N ALA A 274 1.40 66.92 10.18
CA ALA A 274 2.13 67.88 11.00
C ALA A 274 3.40 67.26 11.61
N GLN A 275 3.36 65.99 12.02
CA GLN A 275 4.50 65.30 12.60
C GLN A 275 5.61 65.06 11.57
N VAL A 276 5.26 64.65 10.35
CA VAL A 276 6.22 64.51 9.25
C VAL A 276 6.87 65.84 8.91
N ALA A 277 6.08 66.92 8.80
CA ALA A 277 6.62 68.25 8.53
C ALA A 277 7.59 68.72 9.63
N LEU A 278 7.29 68.43 10.91
CA LEU A 278 8.17 68.77 12.02
C LEU A 278 9.51 68.02 11.94
N GLU A 279 9.49 66.72 11.65
CA GLU A 279 10.71 65.91 11.47
C GLU A 279 11.59 66.44 10.32
N GLU A 280 10.98 66.88 9.23
CA GLU A 280 11.69 67.52 8.11
C GLU A 280 12.33 68.85 8.52
N PHE A 281 11.61 69.72 9.22
CA PHE A 281 12.15 71.00 9.70
C PHE A 281 13.29 70.81 10.72
N GLU A 282 13.18 69.84 11.62
CA GLU A 282 14.25 69.48 12.55
C GLU A 282 15.51 69.01 11.81
N SER A 283 15.37 68.16 10.78
CA SER A 283 16.48 67.73 9.92
C SER A 283 17.19 68.90 9.24
N VAL A 284 16.42 69.88 8.74
CA VAL A 284 16.97 71.08 8.09
C VAL A 284 17.70 71.97 9.11
N LEU A 285 17.11 72.20 10.28
CA LEU A 285 17.74 72.97 11.35
C LEU A 285 19.04 72.33 11.83
N GLU A 286 19.10 71.00 11.95
CA GLU A 286 20.30 70.25 12.31
C GLU A 286 21.42 70.50 11.27
N LYS A 287 21.09 70.40 9.98
CA LYS A 287 22.04 70.65 8.87
C LYS A 287 22.55 72.08 8.86
N GLU A 288 21.68 73.07 9.07
CA GLU A 288 22.11 74.48 9.14
C GLU A 288 22.94 74.80 10.38
N ARG A 289 22.65 74.17 11.53
CA ARG A 289 23.50 74.28 12.71
C ARG A 289 24.88 73.70 12.44
N GLN A 290 24.97 72.54 11.77
CA GLN A 290 26.25 71.94 11.40
C GLN A 290 27.02 72.79 10.38
N SER A 291 26.36 73.28 9.32
CA SER A 291 26.98 74.16 8.33
C SER A 291 27.50 75.45 8.97
N SER A 292 26.75 76.04 9.91
CA SER A 292 27.14 77.25 10.64
C SER A 292 28.35 77.02 11.54
N LYS A 293 28.41 75.88 12.24
CA LYS A 293 29.60 75.47 13.02
C LYS A 293 30.84 75.31 12.14
N ILE A 294 30.69 74.70 10.95
CA ILE A 294 31.80 74.53 10.00
C ILE A 294 32.27 75.90 9.48
N ARG A 295 31.33 76.79 9.10
CA ARG A 295 31.65 78.14 8.63
C ARG A 295 32.44 78.95 9.65
N LEU A 296 32.03 78.91 10.93
CA LEU A 296 32.74 79.61 12.02
C LEU A 296 34.16 79.09 12.23
N LYS A 297 34.34 77.77 12.27
CA LYS A 297 35.67 77.17 12.38
C LYS A 297 36.55 77.44 11.16
N ALA A 298 35.95 77.50 9.97
CA ALA A 298 36.66 77.86 8.75
C ALA A 298 37.14 79.32 8.80
N SER A 299 36.32 80.26 9.28
CA SER A 299 36.77 81.65 9.49
C SER A 299 37.90 81.74 10.52
N GLU A 300 37.78 81.04 11.66
CA GLU A 300 38.82 81.03 12.70
C GLU A 300 40.18 80.53 12.16
N LEU A 301 40.18 79.43 11.39
CA LEU A 301 41.40 78.87 10.79
C LEU A 301 42.03 79.79 9.73
N ILE A 302 41.19 80.48 8.95
CA ILE A 302 41.65 81.45 7.95
C ILE A 302 42.25 82.68 8.63
N ASP A 303 41.65 83.15 9.72
CA ASP A 303 42.14 84.29 10.50
C ASP A 303 43.51 83.99 11.14
N GLU A 304 43.73 82.75 11.60
CA GLU A 304 44.99 82.34 12.25
C GLU A 304 46.14 82.05 11.25
N HIS A 305 45.87 81.45 10.09
CA HIS A 305 46.91 80.90 9.19
C HIS A 305 46.92 81.50 7.78
N GLY A 306 45.97 82.39 7.45
CA GLY A 306 45.72 82.87 6.08
C GLY A 306 45.11 81.80 5.16
N PRO A 307 44.60 82.17 3.98
CA PRO A 307 43.84 81.24 3.13
C PRO A 307 44.69 80.05 2.61
N GLU A 308 45.93 80.30 2.16
CA GLU A 308 46.80 79.22 1.66
C GLU A 308 47.42 78.37 2.78
N GLY A 309 47.72 78.98 3.92
CA GLY A 309 48.26 78.28 5.09
C GLY A 309 47.23 77.37 5.75
N ALA A 310 45.99 77.86 5.89
CA ALA A 310 44.86 77.08 6.38
C ALA A 310 44.60 75.84 5.51
N VAL A 311 44.66 75.99 4.17
CA VAL A 311 44.51 74.85 3.25
C VAL A 311 45.63 73.83 3.43
N LYS A 312 46.90 74.24 3.48
CA LYS A 312 48.04 73.32 3.70
C LYS A 312 47.98 72.61 5.06
N PHE A 313 47.54 73.31 6.10
CA PHE A 313 47.31 72.70 7.41
C PHE A 313 46.18 71.66 7.34
N CYS A 314 45.05 72.00 6.70
CA CYS A 314 43.95 71.07 6.51
C CYS A 314 44.37 69.84 5.68
N THR A 315 45.13 70.01 4.60
CA THR A 315 45.57 68.88 3.76
C THR A 315 46.52 67.96 4.52
N SER A 316 47.52 68.49 5.21
CA SER A 316 48.45 67.67 6.01
C SER A 316 47.76 67.02 7.23
N TYR A 317 46.79 67.70 7.84
CA TYR A 317 45.96 67.12 8.89
C TYR A 317 45.07 65.99 8.34
N LEU A 318 44.46 66.17 7.16
CA LEU A 318 43.68 65.14 6.47
C LEU A 318 44.55 63.94 6.07
N GLU A 319 45.75 64.15 5.55
CA GLU A 319 46.69 63.07 5.24
C GLU A 319 47.07 62.27 6.49
N ASN A 320 47.34 62.95 7.61
CA ASN A 320 47.60 62.32 8.89
C ASN A 320 46.39 61.55 9.43
N LEU A 321 45.18 62.10 9.31
CA LEU A 321 43.94 61.43 9.69
C LEU A 321 43.67 60.21 8.79
N GLN A 322 43.92 60.31 7.48
CA GLN A 322 43.76 59.21 6.55
C GLN A 322 44.76 58.08 6.85
N ALA A 323 46.02 58.41 7.16
CA ALA A 323 47.03 57.44 7.56
C ALA A 323 46.70 56.78 8.91
N LYS A 324 46.11 57.51 9.86
CA LYS A 324 45.61 56.93 11.12
C LYS A 324 44.39 56.03 10.87
N SER A 325 43.46 56.49 10.03
CA SER A 325 42.25 55.73 9.67
C SER A 325 42.59 54.44 8.94
N SER A 326 43.58 54.43 8.05
CA SER A 326 43.99 53.22 7.33
C SER A 326 44.65 52.20 8.27
N LYS A 327 45.51 52.66 9.19
CA LYS A 327 46.09 51.79 10.24
C LYS A 327 45.01 51.17 11.12
N LEU A 328 44.08 51.97 11.61
CA LEU A 328 42.94 51.48 12.40
C LEU A 328 42.08 50.49 11.62
N ALA A 329 41.88 50.71 10.31
CA ALA A 329 41.16 49.77 9.46
C ALA A 329 41.90 48.43 9.31
N MET A 330 43.24 48.45 9.20
CA MET A 330 44.05 47.23 9.17
C MET A 330 43.98 46.48 10.50
N GLU A 331 44.20 47.16 11.64
CA GLU A 331 44.09 46.57 12.98
C GLU A 331 42.69 45.99 13.23
N TRP A 332 41.65 46.71 12.80
CA TRP A 332 40.27 46.23 12.86
C TRP A 332 40.07 44.97 12.04
N GLU A 333 40.57 44.92 10.80
CA GLU A 333 40.39 43.76 9.94
C GLU A 333 41.19 42.54 10.44
N GLU A 334 42.39 42.74 10.97
CA GLU A 334 43.19 41.70 11.64
C GLU A 334 42.45 41.04 12.80
N HIS A 335 41.68 41.81 13.59
CA HIS A 335 40.85 41.26 14.67
C HIS A 335 39.49 40.73 14.20
N ARG A 336 38.90 41.34 13.18
CA ARG A 336 37.58 40.99 12.66
C ARG A 336 37.59 39.68 11.90
N GLN A 337 38.60 39.42 11.08
CA GLN A 337 38.72 38.18 10.31
C GLN A 337 38.66 36.90 11.17
N PRO A 338 39.50 36.73 12.22
CA PRO A 338 39.45 35.52 13.04
C PRO A 338 38.12 35.38 13.80
N MET A 339 37.48 36.48 14.20
CA MET A 339 36.16 36.44 14.82
C MET A 339 35.08 35.96 13.83
N ILE A 340 35.10 36.43 12.58
CA ILE A 340 34.18 35.97 11.54
C ILE A 340 34.43 34.50 11.21
N GLU A 341 35.70 34.07 11.11
CA GLU A 341 36.03 32.67 10.91
C GLU A 341 35.55 31.79 12.06
N LYS A 342 35.78 32.21 13.32
CA LYS A 342 35.29 31.49 14.50
C LYS A 342 33.77 31.38 14.49
N LEU A 343 33.07 32.46 14.12
CA LEU A 343 31.62 32.47 14.00
C LEU A 343 31.14 31.54 12.87
N ARG A 344 31.82 31.52 11.72
CA ARG A 344 31.54 30.57 10.62
C ARG A 344 31.75 29.13 11.06
N ARG A 345 32.87 28.83 11.73
CA ARG A 345 33.17 27.49 12.29
C ARG A 345 32.10 27.05 13.28
N LEU A 346 31.74 27.90 14.25
CA LEU A 346 30.69 27.60 15.23
C LEU A 346 29.32 27.39 14.58
N ARG A 347 28.97 28.16 13.54
CA ARG A 347 27.73 27.95 12.77
C ARG A 347 27.75 26.59 12.05
N GLN A 348 28.86 26.23 11.41
CA GLN A 348 29.03 24.93 10.75
C GLN A 348 28.93 23.78 11.75
N GLU A 349 29.66 23.84 12.87
CA GLU A 349 29.59 22.84 13.95
C GLU A 349 28.18 22.71 14.51
N ASN A 350 27.47 23.83 14.73
CA ASN A 350 26.10 23.78 15.21
C ASN A 350 25.19 23.10 14.17
N SER A 351 25.31 23.45 12.88
CA SER A 351 24.55 22.81 11.82
C SER A 351 24.82 21.31 11.71
N ALA A 352 26.08 20.89 11.86
CA ALA A 352 26.48 19.49 11.89
C ALA A 352 25.95 18.75 13.14
N LYS A 353 25.92 19.41 14.30
CA LYS A 353 25.30 18.86 15.52
C LYS A 353 23.80 18.65 15.32
N TRP A 354 23.10 19.61 14.71
CA TRP A 354 21.67 19.49 14.39
C TRP A 354 21.38 18.37 13.40
N SER A 355 22.18 18.23 12.34
CA SER A 355 22.01 17.14 11.37
C SER A 355 22.30 15.77 12.00
N ALA A 356 23.36 15.65 12.80
CA ALA A 356 23.67 14.43 13.55
C ALA A 356 22.53 14.06 14.53
N GLN A 357 21.96 15.05 15.23
CA GLN A 357 20.84 14.83 16.14
C GLN A 357 19.56 14.43 15.39
N ARG A 358 19.29 15.03 14.22
CA ARG A 358 18.19 14.62 13.34
C ARG A 358 18.35 13.17 12.89
N ASN A 359 19.54 12.79 12.41
CA ASN A 359 19.83 11.41 12.00
C ASN A 359 19.67 10.41 13.15
N LYS A 360 20.08 10.78 14.38
CA LYS A 360 19.84 9.96 15.58
C LYS A 360 18.34 9.79 15.86
N ARG A 361 17.54 10.86 15.77
CA ARG A 361 16.08 10.79 15.94
C ARG A 361 15.42 9.91 14.88
N GLU A 362 15.79 10.06 13.62
CA GLU A 362 15.28 9.22 12.53
C GLU A 362 15.63 7.74 12.72
N ARG A 363 16.85 7.45 13.21
CA ARG A 363 17.24 6.08 13.59
C ARG A 363 16.36 5.54 14.72
N ILE A 364 16.11 6.33 15.76
CA ILE A 364 15.22 5.93 16.86
C ILE A 364 13.82 5.64 16.34
N GLU A 365 13.23 6.53 15.54
CA GLU A 365 11.90 6.30 14.96
C GLU A 365 11.85 5.05 14.07
N ARG A 366 12.88 4.78 13.26
CA ARG A 366 12.95 3.54 12.47
C ARG A 366 12.97 2.29 13.36
N LEU A 367 13.75 2.33 14.44
CA LEU A 367 13.82 1.23 15.40
C LEU A 367 12.49 1.04 16.15
N GLU A 368 11.81 2.13 16.50
CA GLU A 368 10.49 2.06 17.15
C GLU A 368 9.42 1.45 16.23
N ARG A 369 9.40 1.84 14.94
CA ARG A 369 8.53 1.21 13.93
C ARG A 369 8.85 -0.27 13.73
N GLN A 370 10.13 -0.65 13.73
CA GLN A 370 10.54 -2.06 13.68
C GLN A 370 10.08 -2.82 14.91
N ARG A 371 10.30 -2.27 16.11
CA ARG A 371 9.83 -2.86 17.37
C ARG A 371 8.31 -3.07 17.35
N GLN A 372 7.54 -2.09 16.91
CA GLN A 372 6.07 -2.20 16.81
C GLN A 372 5.66 -3.34 15.86
N ARG A 373 6.30 -3.46 14.69
CA ARG A 373 6.06 -4.58 13.77
C ARG A 373 6.37 -5.93 14.42
N MET A 374 7.53 -6.06 15.06
CA MET A 374 7.93 -7.30 15.74
C MET A 374 6.96 -7.67 16.87
N VAL A 375 6.46 -6.68 17.63
CA VAL A 375 5.47 -6.91 18.70
C VAL A 375 4.12 -7.36 18.12
N GLN A 376 3.67 -6.74 17.02
CA GLN A 376 2.45 -7.16 16.32
C GLN A 376 2.58 -8.59 15.79
N GLU A 377 3.68 -8.90 15.09
CA GLU A 377 3.97 -10.26 14.61
C GLU A 377 4.04 -11.27 15.75
N TYR A 378 4.70 -10.93 16.86
CA TYR A 378 4.73 -11.79 18.04
C TYR A 378 3.34 -12.03 18.60
N SER A 379 2.49 -10.99 18.68
CA SER A 379 1.12 -11.15 19.17
C SER A 379 0.27 -12.04 18.26
N LEU A 380 0.38 -11.89 16.94
CA LEU A 380 -0.31 -12.73 15.96
C LEU A 380 0.18 -14.18 16.05
N LYS A 381 1.50 -14.39 16.10
CA LYS A 381 2.09 -15.73 16.26
C LYS A 381 1.68 -16.38 17.59
N LYS A 382 1.59 -15.61 18.66
CA LYS A 382 1.13 -16.11 19.97
C LYS A 382 -0.34 -16.54 19.92
N VAL A 383 -1.20 -15.80 19.21
CA VAL A 383 -2.59 -16.21 18.99
C VAL A 383 -2.65 -17.47 18.12
N LEU A 384 -1.85 -17.53 17.04
CA LEU A 384 -1.78 -18.70 16.17
C LEU A 384 -1.31 -19.95 16.92
N VAL A 385 -0.28 -19.84 17.77
CA VAL A 385 0.18 -20.97 18.59
C VAL A 385 -0.95 -21.47 19.49
N LYS A 386 -1.70 -20.57 20.15
CA LYS A 386 -2.86 -20.98 20.95
C LYS A 386 -3.96 -21.65 20.12
N GLN A 387 -4.19 -21.18 18.89
CA GLN A 387 -5.16 -21.80 17.97
C GLN A 387 -4.71 -23.20 17.57
N LEU A 388 -3.44 -23.37 17.20
CA LEU A 388 -2.86 -24.66 16.84
C LEU A 388 -2.82 -25.63 18.03
N GLU A 389 -2.51 -25.15 19.23
CA GLU A 389 -2.62 -25.94 20.47
C GLU A 389 -4.05 -26.41 20.70
N ALA A 390 -5.05 -25.53 20.54
CA ALA A 390 -6.45 -25.90 20.68
C ALA A 390 -6.93 -26.87 19.58
N GLU A 391 -6.44 -26.73 18.34
CA GLU A 391 -6.70 -27.68 17.26
C GLU A 391 -6.02 -29.03 17.50
N TRP A 392 -4.79 -29.01 18.00
CA TRP A 392 -4.05 -30.20 18.40
C TRP A 392 -4.76 -30.95 19.51
N ASP A 393 -5.24 -30.25 20.54
CA ASP A 393 -6.02 -30.86 21.62
C ASP A 393 -7.33 -31.45 21.10
N LYS A 394 -8.02 -30.77 20.19
CA LYS A 394 -9.23 -31.30 19.51
C LYS A 394 -8.95 -32.53 18.65
N LEU A 395 -7.80 -32.56 17.98
CA LEU A 395 -7.35 -33.70 17.16
C LEU A 395 -6.91 -34.87 18.05
N SER A 396 -6.23 -34.59 19.16
CA SER A 396 -5.79 -35.59 20.13
C SER A 396 -6.96 -36.20 20.90
N GLN A 397 -8.04 -35.45 21.17
CA GLN A 397 -9.27 -35.97 21.77
C GLN A 397 -10.09 -36.84 20.81
N LYS A 398 -9.86 -36.71 19.50
CA LYS A 398 -10.42 -37.62 18.48
C LYS A 398 -9.40 -38.72 18.22
N ASP A 399 -9.26 -39.65 19.15
CA ASP A 399 -8.33 -40.79 19.09
C ASP A 399 -8.36 -41.54 17.73
N ALA A 400 -9.48 -41.49 17.00
CA ALA A 400 -9.66 -42.04 15.66
C ALA A 400 -8.82 -41.35 14.56
N ASN A 401 -8.57 -40.04 14.63
CA ASN A 401 -7.87 -39.31 13.56
C ASN A 401 -6.34 -39.42 13.69
N VAL A 402 -5.81 -39.49 14.91
CA VAL A 402 -4.38 -39.74 15.16
C VAL A 402 -4.02 -41.17 14.75
N THR A 403 -4.89 -42.14 15.04
CA THR A 403 -4.73 -43.51 14.51
C THR A 403 -4.88 -43.56 12.99
N GLN A 404 -5.77 -42.79 12.37
CA GLN A 404 -5.93 -42.76 10.91
C GLN A 404 -4.73 -42.11 10.19
N CYS A 405 -4.15 -41.03 10.73
CA CYS A 405 -2.94 -40.42 10.18
C CYS A 405 -1.72 -41.34 10.35
N SER A 406 -1.60 -42.01 11.51
CA SER A 406 -0.61 -43.06 11.71
C SER A 406 -0.82 -44.23 10.73
N GLN A 407 -2.05 -44.62 10.43
CA GLN A 407 -2.36 -45.67 9.46
C GLN A 407 -1.98 -45.27 8.03
N TYR A 408 -2.30 -44.04 7.61
CA TYR A 408 -1.87 -43.53 6.30
C TYR A 408 -0.34 -43.43 6.23
N LEU A 409 0.32 -42.97 7.28
CA LEU A 409 1.79 -42.90 7.33
C LEU A 409 2.40 -44.30 7.29
N SER A 410 1.89 -45.26 8.05
CA SER A 410 2.31 -46.66 8.01
C SER A 410 2.08 -47.26 6.62
N ARG A 411 0.93 -46.98 5.99
CA ARG A 411 0.62 -47.44 4.64
C ARG A 411 1.54 -46.84 3.60
N ILE A 412 1.88 -45.55 3.71
CA ILE A 412 2.86 -44.90 2.85
C ILE A 412 4.23 -45.56 3.04
N HIS A 413 4.65 -45.84 4.28
CA HIS A 413 5.91 -46.54 4.54
C HIS A 413 5.90 -47.97 3.96
N GLU A 414 4.79 -48.70 4.03
CA GLU A 414 4.62 -50.01 3.39
C GLU A 414 4.76 -49.92 1.86
N ILE A 415 4.13 -48.91 1.24
CA ILE A 415 4.24 -48.68 -0.21
C ILE A 415 5.68 -48.32 -0.58
N VAL A 416 6.35 -47.47 0.19
CA VAL A 416 7.76 -47.13 -0.04
C VAL A 416 8.65 -48.38 0.07
N ALA A 417 8.41 -49.22 1.09
CA ALA A 417 9.12 -50.48 1.24
C ALA A 417 8.83 -51.47 0.10
N SER A 418 7.59 -51.51 -0.41
CA SER A 418 7.24 -52.35 -1.55
C SER A 418 7.90 -51.87 -2.83
N VAL A 419 7.92 -50.55 -3.08
CA VAL A 419 8.61 -49.96 -4.24
C VAL A 419 10.11 -50.23 -4.18
N ALA A 420 10.73 -50.18 -2.99
CA ALA A 420 12.12 -50.54 -2.82
C ALA A 420 12.40 -52.02 -3.17
N ARG A 421 11.56 -52.94 -2.69
CA ARG A 421 11.65 -54.37 -3.05
C ARG A 421 11.44 -54.60 -4.55
N GLN A 422 10.42 -53.94 -5.13
CA GLN A 422 10.16 -54.02 -6.57
C GLN A 422 11.36 -53.55 -7.41
N ARG A 423 12.07 -52.49 -6.99
CA ARG A 423 13.28 -52.05 -7.68
C ARG A 423 14.39 -53.10 -7.64
N GLU A 424 14.60 -53.73 -6.49
CA GLU A 424 15.59 -54.81 -6.34
C GLU A 424 15.22 -56.03 -7.21
N ASP A 425 13.95 -56.41 -7.25
CA ASP A 425 13.48 -57.52 -8.07
C ASP A 425 13.58 -57.20 -9.56
N ILE A 426 13.28 -55.97 -9.98
CA ILE A 426 13.52 -55.49 -11.36
C ILE A 426 15.01 -55.61 -11.71
N GLU A 427 15.91 -55.22 -10.81
CA GLU A 427 17.34 -55.33 -11.05
C GLU A 427 17.78 -56.79 -11.22
N LYS A 428 17.26 -57.71 -10.40
CA LYS A 428 17.48 -59.17 -10.57
C LYS A 428 16.99 -59.67 -11.93
N VAL A 429 15.77 -59.30 -12.33
CA VAL A 429 15.19 -59.69 -13.63
C VAL A 429 16.01 -59.12 -14.79
N LEU A 430 16.56 -57.90 -14.67
CA LEU A 430 17.44 -57.32 -15.69
C LEU A 430 18.78 -58.09 -15.79
N LEU A 431 19.35 -58.49 -14.65
CA LEU A 431 20.57 -59.30 -14.63
C LEU A 431 20.34 -60.69 -15.24
N GLU A 432 19.21 -61.33 -14.93
CA GLU A 432 18.81 -62.60 -15.52
C GLU A 432 18.59 -62.48 -17.03
N ASN A 433 17.87 -61.44 -17.50
CA ASN A 433 17.69 -61.20 -18.93
C ASN A 433 19.04 -60.99 -19.65
N ARG A 434 19.96 -60.21 -19.07
CA ARG A 434 21.32 -60.03 -19.62
C ARG A 434 22.12 -61.35 -19.63
N LYS A 435 21.91 -62.22 -18.65
CA LYS A 435 22.53 -63.55 -18.61
C LYS A 435 21.94 -64.44 -19.71
N GLN A 436 20.62 -64.50 -19.83
CA GLN A 436 19.92 -65.25 -20.88
C GLN A 436 20.32 -64.78 -22.28
N GLN A 437 20.40 -63.47 -22.52
CA GLN A 437 20.88 -62.92 -23.80
C GLN A 437 22.33 -63.35 -24.12
N ARG A 438 23.22 -63.36 -23.12
CA ARG A 438 24.60 -63.83 -23.31
C ARG A 438 24.66 -65.33 -23.62
N GLU A 439 23.88 -66.13 -22.90
CA GLU A 439 23.79 -67.58 -23.14
C GLU A 439 23.20 -67.89 -24.53
N MET A 440 22.15 -67.16 -24.94
CA MET A 440 21.54 -67.26 -26.27
C MET A 440 22.57 -66.97 -27.37
N ASN A 441 23.30 -65.85 -27.26
CA ASN A 441 24.32 -65.49 -28.25
C ASN A 441 25.48 -66.51 -28.28
N LEU A 442 25.92 -66.98 -27.10
CA LEU A 442 26.98 -67.99 -27.02
C LEU A 442 26.56 -69.31 -27.67
N LEU A 443 25.31 -69.74 -27.46
CA LEU A 443 24.77 -70.95 -28.09
C LEU A 443 24.57 -70.78 -29.60
N SER A 444 24.12 -69.60 -30.05
CA SER A 444 24.00 -69.26 -31.47
C SER A 444 25.35 -69.32 -32.17
N ASP A 445 26.37 -68.64 -31.62
CA ASP A 445 27.75 -68.68 -32.13
C ASP A 445 28.32 -70.10 -32.16
N ARG A 446 28.05 -70.89 -31.11
CA ARG A 446 28.50 -72.28 -31.04
C ARG A 446 27.81 -73.13 -32.11
N LEU A 447 26.50 -72.96 -32.30
CA LEU A 447 25.73 -73.64 -33.33
C LEU A 447 26.33 -73.36 -34.71
N GLU A 448 26.52 -72.09 -35.07
CA GLU A 448 27.11 -71.69 -36.36
C GLU A 448 28.51 -72.27 -36.57
N ARG A 449 29.38 -72.22 -35.56
CA ARG A 449 30.74 -72.79 -35.64
C ARG A 449 30.72 -74.30 -35.81
N THR A 450 29.86 -75.01 -35.06
CA THR A 450 29.75 -76.48 -35.16
C THR A 450 29.15 -76.91 -36.50
N PHE A 451 28.17 -76.15 -37.01
CA PHE A 451 27.60 -76.37 -38.33
C PHE A 451 28.65 -76.16 -39.41
N ALA A 452 29.37 -75.03 -39.42
CA ALA A 452 30.41 -74.76 -40.41
C ALA A 452 31.52 -75.84 -40.41
N ALA A 453 31.92 -76.33 -39.23
CA ALA A 453 32.90 -77.42 -39.12
C ALA A 453 32.36 -78.75 -39.69
N ALA A 454 31.11 -79.10 -39.38
CA ALA A 454 30.45 -80.28 -39.92
C ALA A 454 30.25 -80.17 -41.45
N GLU A 455 29.82 -79.01 -41.92
CA GLU A 455 29.61 -78.69 -43.32
C GLU A 455 30.90 -78.88 -44.12
N ILE A 456 32.02 -78.31 -43.65
CA ILE A 456 33.35 -78.46 -44.28
C ILE A 456 33.79 -79.93 -44.27
N PHE A 457 33.58 -80.66 -43.17
CA PHE A 457 33.96 -82.06 -43.06
C PHE A 457 33.19 -82.95 -44.05
N PHE A 458 31.87 -82.84 -44.08
CA PHE A 458 31.04 -83.63 -44.97
C PHE A 458 31.19 -83.20 -46.43
N ASN A 459 31.43 -81.92 -46.72
CA ASN A 459 31.77 -81.45 -48.07
C ASN A 459 33.06 -82.04 -48.62
N ARG A 460 34.06 -82.27 -47.76
CA ARG A 460 35.30 -82.94 -48.18
C ARG A 460 35.10 -84.44 -48.43
N GLN A 461 34.23 -85.09 -47.65
CA GLN A 461 33.93 -86.53 -47.76
C GLN A 461 32.93 -86.84 -48.89
N SER A 462 32.06 -85.90 -49.23
CA SER A 462 31.03 -86.04 -50.27
C SER A 462 31.64 -86.26 -51.67
N ALA A 463 32.87 -85.80 -51.89
CA ALA A 463 33.63 -86.09 -53.11
C ALA A 463 34.04 -87.57 -53.25
N LYS A 464 34.06 -88.33 -52.15
CA LYS A 464 34.60 -89.72 -52.10
C LYS A 464 33.55 -90.78 -51.80
N ILE A 465 32.48 -90.45 -51.08
CA ILE A 465 31.49 -91.40 -50.57
C ILE A 465 30.08 -90.87 -50.87
N GLU A 466 29.25 -91.70 -51.52
CA GLU A 466 27.86 -91.35 -51.87
C GLU A 466 26.99 -91.08 -50.62
N ASP A 467 27.15 -91.88 -49.57
CA ASP A 467 26.44 -91.68 -48.30
C ASP A 467 26.85 -90.38 -47.60
N ALA A 468 28.09 -89.90 -47.78
CA ALA A 468 28.52 -88.62 -47.24
C ALA A 468 27.87 -87.42 -47.95
N LYS A 469 27.47 -87.56 -49.23
CA LYS A 469 26.64 -86.56 -49.93
C LYS A 469 25.25 -86.46 -49.31
N LYS A 470 24.62 -87.61 -49.05
CA LYS A 470 23.30 -87.66 -48.40
C LYS A 470 23.34 -87.05 -47.00
N VAL A 471 24.39 -87.32 -46.23
CA VAL A 471 24.58 -86.72 -44.90
C VAL A 471 24.79 -85.20 -44.98
N HIS A 472 25.57 -84.71 -45.95
CA HIS A 472 25.73 -83.27 -46.17
C HIS A 472 24.39 -82.59 -46.53
N GLN A 473 23.61 -83.17 -47.44
CA GLN A 473 22.29 -82.68 -47.81
C GLN A 473 21.35 -82.63 -46.60
N ASN A 474 21.27 -83.71 -45.82
CA ASN A 474 20.43 -83.75 -44.62
C ASN A 474 20.87 -82.74 -43.55
N ILE A 475 22.19 -82.54 -43.34
CA ILE A 475 22.70 -81.57 -42.36
C ILE A 475 22.39 -80.13 -42.76
N THR A 476 22.55 -79.80 -44.05
CA THR A 476 22.22 -78.48 -44.59
C THR A 476 20.72 -78.20 -44.55
N GLU A 477 19.88 -79.21 -44.84
CA GLU A 477 18.42 -79.13 -44.71
C GLU A 477 18.00 -78.93 -43.24
N ILE A 478 18.53 -79.73 -42.31
CA ILE A 478 18.26 -79.58 -40.87
C ILE A 478 18.64 -78.18 -40.38
N HIS A 479 19.81 -77.66 -40.77
CA HIS A 479 20.22 -76.32 -40.35
C HIS A 479 19.35 -75.21 -40.94
N ARG A 480 18.90 -75.37 -42.19
CA ARG A 480 17.94 -74.45 -42.82
C ARG A 480 16.60 -74.46 -42.10
N ASP A 481 16.09 -75.64 -41.76
CA ASP A 481 14.81 -75.79 -41.05
C ASP A 481 14.92 -75.22 -39.64
N CYS A 482 15.99 -75.52 -38.91
CA CYS A 482 16.25 -74.90 -37.60
C CYS A 482 16.32 -73.38 -37.69
N LYS A 483 17.00 -72.83 -38.70
CA LYS A 483 17.07 -71.38 -38.91
C LYS A 483 15.70 -70.78 -39.19
N SER A 484 14.89 -71.42 -40.02
CA SER A 484 13.51 -70.98 -40.29
C SER A 484 12.64 -71.01 -39.04
N ILE A 485 12.81 -72.02 -38.17
CA ILE A 485 12.12 -72.08 -36.88
C ILE A 485 12.56 -70.94 -35.95
N PHE A 486 13.87 -70.65 -35.87
CA PHE A 486 14.39 -69.52 -35.08
C PHE A 486 13.79 -68.18 -35.55
N GLU A 487 13.81 -67.91 -36.85
CA GLU A 487 13.23 -66.68 -37.43
C GLU A 487 11.72 -66.58 -37.18
N ALA A 488 10.99 -67.71 -37.26
CA ALA A 488 9.56 -67.76 -36.92
C ALA A 488 9.30 -67.48 -35.43
N VAL A 489 10.14 -67.98 -34.53
CA VAL A 489 10.03 -67.72 -33.08
C VAL A 489 10.36 -66.27 -32.75
N GLU A 490 11.39 -65.69 -33.37
CA GLU A 490 11.75 -64.28 -33.19
C GLU A 490 10.65 -63.33 -33.69
N SER A 491 10.13 -63.57 -34.90
CA SER A 491 9.03 -62.79 -35.46
C SER A 491 7.75 -62.92 -34.65
N ASN A 492 7.40 -64.12 -34.17
CA ASN A 492 6.27 -64.31 -33.24
C ASN A 492 6.49 -63.52 -31.94
N GLY A 493 7.72 -63.48 -31.42
CA GLY A 493 8.08 -62.69 -30.24
C GLY A 493 8.01 -61.17 -30.46
N ILE A 494 8.22 -60.68 -31.69
CA ILE A 494 8.00 -59.27 -32.06
C ILE A 494 6.50 -58.98 -32.12
N ILE A 495 5.73 -59.81 -32.82
CA ILE A 495 4.27 -59.66 -32.95
C ILE A 495 3.59 -59.69 -31.58
N GLN A 496 3.99 -60.59 -30.68
CA GLN A 496 3.43 -60.63 -29.31
C GLN A 496 3.69 -59.36 -28.51
N ARG A 497 4.85 -58.71 -28.70
CA ARG A 497 5.14 -57.42 -28.06
C ARG A 497 4.28 -56.30 -28.65
N GLU A 498 4.12 -56.27 -29.97
CA GLU A 498 3.27 -55.29 -30.65
C GLU A 498 1.80 -55.45 -30.27
N ILE A 499 1.28 -56.68 -30.18
CA ILE A 499 -0.08 -56.95 -29.69
C ILE A 499 -0.26 -56.37 -28.29
N ARG A 500 0.69 -56.59 -27.38
CA ARG A 500 0.62 -56.06 -26.01
C ARG A 500 0.67 -54.54 -25.97
N ASP A 501 1.51 -53.92 -26.77
CA ASP A 501 1.59 -52.45 -26.87
C ASP A 501 0.29 -51.86 -27.42
N LEU A 502 -0.34 -52.52 -28.38
CA LEU A 502 -1.65 -52.14 -28.91
C LEU A 502 -2.76 -52.33 -27.88
N GLU A 503 -2.75 -53.43 -27.11
CA GLU A 503 -3.68 -53.65 -25.99
C GLU A 503 -3.55 -52.54 -24.94
N GLU A 504 -2.33 -52.16 -24.55
CA GLU A 504 -2.11 -51.08 -23.57
C GLU A 504 -2.59 -49.72 -24.10
N ARG A 505 -2.45 -49.47 -25.41
CA ARG A 505 -3.01 -48.27 -26.06
C ARG A 505 -4.53 -48.27 -26.04
N ILE A 506 -5.15 -49.41 -26.33
CA ILE A 506 -6.61 -49.58 -26.28
C ILE A 506 -7.11 -49.29 -24.87
N ASP A 507 -6.44 -49.80 -23.83
CA ASP A 507 -6.86 -49.59 -22.45
C ASP A 507 -6.70 -48.14 -22.01
N LYS A 508 -5.61 -47.46 -22.40
CA LYS A 508 -5.44 -46.01 -22.18
C LYS A 508 -6.53 -45.18 -22.87
N GLU A 509 -6.90 -45.55 -24.10
CA GLU A 509 -7.92 -44.85 -24.86
C GLU A 509 -9.32 -45.09 -24.30
N LYS A 510 -9.61 -46.30 -23.79
CA LYS A 510 -10.84 -46.62 -23.04
C LYS A 510 -10.96 -45.85 -21.73
N GLU A 511 -9.85 -45.66 -21.01
CA GLU A 511 -9.83 -44.82 -19.80
C GLU A 511 -10.04 -43.34 -20.12
N SER A 512 -9.62 -42.90 -21.32
CA SER A 512 -9.93 -41.56 -21.80
C SER A 512 -11.44 -41.46 -22.11
N LYS A 513 -12.15 -40.55 -21.45
CA LYS A 513 -13.59 -40.30 -21.66
C LYS A 513 -13.91 -39.67 -23.04
N VAL A 514 -13.07 -39.89 -24.06
CA VAL A 514 -13.20 -39.30 -25.39
C VAL A 514 -14.53 -39.70 -26.04
N VAL A 515 -14.96 -40.95 -25.89
CA VAL A 515 -16.25 -41.42 -26.44
C VAL A 515 -17.43 -40.75 -25.75
N GLU A 516 -17.41 -40.63 -24.42
CA GLU A 516 -18.45 -39.91 -23.67
C GLU A 516 -18.49 -38.43 -24.02
N ASN A 517 -17.31 -37.80 -24.18
CA ASN A 517 -17.19 -36.39 -24.55
C ASN A 517 -17.68 -36.16 -25.99
N LEU A 518 -17.32 -37.02 -26.95
CA LEU A 518 -17.80 -36.93 -28.33
C LEU A 518 -19.32 -37.13 -28.42
N ALA A 519 -19.89 -38.04 -27.62
CA ALA A 519 -21.34 -38.22 -27.55
C ALA A 519 -22.04 -36.95 -27.05
N ARG A 520 -21.49 -36.27 -26.03
CA ARG A 520 -22.02 -35.00 -25.53
C ARG A 520 -21.91 -33.86 -26.54
N ILE A 521 -20.75 -33.72 -27.20
CA ILE A 521 -20.54 -32.70 -28.24
C ILE A 521 -21.49 -32.91 -29.42
N SER A 522 -21.72 -34.18 -29.81
CA SER A 522 -22.69 -34.52 -30.86
C SER A 522 -24.12 -34.16 -30.46
N ALA A 523 -24.50 -34.40 -29.19
CA ALA A 523 -25.80 -34.01 -28.67
C ALA A 523 -25.99 -32.47 -28.71
N ASP A 524 -24.99 -31.70 -28.29
CA ASP A 524 -25.01 -30.23 -28.37
C ASP A 524 -25.13 -29.74 -29.79
N PHE A 525 -24.36 -30.31 -30.72
CA PHE A 525 -24.40 -29.93 -32.12
C PHE A 525 -25.81 -30.15 -32.71
N ASN A 526 -26.43 -31.29 -32.38
CA ASN A 526 -27.80 -31.56 -32.80
C ASN A 526 -28.79 -30.58 -32.16
N GLN A 527 -28.61 -30.22 -30.89
CA GLN A 527 -29.43 -29.21 -30.23
C GLN A 527 -29.29 -27.84 -30.90
N MET A 528 -28.07 -27.39 -31.22
CA MET A 528 -27.83 -26.15 -31.95
C MET A 528 -28.49 -26.17 -33.33
N LYS A 529 -28.41 -27.32 -34.03
CA LYS A 529 -29.09 -27.49 -35.31
C LYS A 529 -30.60 -27.37 -35.18
N MET A 530 -31.21 -28.01 -34.18
CA MET A 530 -32.65 -27.91 -33.93
C MET A 530 -33.07 -26.48 -33.55
N GLU A 531 -32.27 -25.78 -32.74
CA GLU A 531 -32.51 -24.38 -32.39
C GLU A 531 -32.40 -23.45 -33.62
N ASN A 532 -31.41 -23.68 -34.50
CA ASN A 532 -31.25 -22.94 -35.75
C ASN A 532 -32.41 -23.20 -36.72
N ASP A 533 -32.81 -24.47 -36.90
CA ASP A 533 -33.96 -24.85 -37.72
C ASP A 533 -35.25 -24.19 -37.17
N ALA A 534 -35.42 -24.17 -35.84
CA ALA A 534 -36.54 -23.49 -35.20
C ALA A 534 -36.52 -21.97 -35.46
N ILE A 535 -35.36 -21.32 -35.34
CA ILE A 535 -35.19 -19.89 -35.64
C ILE A 535 -35.48 -19.60 -37.12
N GLU A 536 -35.02 -20.44 -38.06
CA GLU A 536 -35.34 -20.30 -39.49
C GLU A 536 -36.85 -20.40 -39.73
N THR A 537 -37.54 -21.34 -39.07
CA THR A 537 -39.01 -21.42 -39.17
C THR A 537 -39.72 -20.19 -38.56
N GLU A 538 -39.17 -19.57 -37.51
CA GLU A 538 -39.71 -18.32 -36.97
C GLU A 538 -39.44 -17.11 -37.86
N LEU A 539 -38.26 -17.04 -38.50
CA LEU A 539 -37.88 -15.95 -39.40
C LEU A 539 -38.68 -15.99 -40.70
N THR A 540 -38.91 -17.20 -41.24
CA THR A 540 -39.82 -17.42 -42.38
C THR A 540 -41.26 -17.06 -42.03
N LYS A 541 -41.76 -17.41 -40.84
CA LYS A 541 -43.08 -16.97 -40.33
C LYS A 541 -43.19 -15.45 -40.16
N LYS A 542 -42.11 -14.76 -39.80
CA LYS A 542 -42.04 -13.30 -39.67
C LYS A 542 -41.78 -12.57 -41.00
N GLY A 543 -41.72 -13.28 -42.13
CA GLY A 543 -41.58 -12.69 -43.47
C GLY A 543 -40.16 -12.23 -43.83
N ILE A 544 -39.14 -12.64 -43.08
CA ILE A 544 -37.73 -12.33 -43.37
C ILE A 544 -37.16 -13.49 -44.20
N ILE A 545 -37.02 -13.28 -45.51
CA ILE A 545 -36.37 -14.26 -46.40
C ILE A 545 -34.87 -14.15 -46.18
N ILE A 546 -34.28 -15.16 -45.54
CA ILE A 546 -32.83 -15.29 -45.42
C ILE A 546 -32.30 -15.84 -46.74
N ALA A 547 -31.82 -14.97 -47.63
CA ALA A 547 -31.04 -15.41 -48.77
C ALA A 547 -29.71 -15.96 -48.25
N HIS A 548 -29.49 -17.27 -48.38
CA HIS A 548 -28.19 -17.89 -48.16
C HIS A 548 -27.16 -17.25 -49.10
N ILE A 549 -26.08 -16.72 -48.54
CA ILE A 549 -24.83 -16.36 -49.25
C ILE A 549 -23.80 -17.42 -48.91
#